data_AF-A0A836W6P5-F1
#
_entry.id   AF-A0A836W6P5-F1
#
_cell.length_a   1.000
_cell.length_b   1.000
_cell.length_c   1.000
_cell.angle_alpha   90.00
_cell.angle_beta   90.00
_cell.angle_gamma   90.00
#
_symmetry.space_group_name_H-M   'P 1'
#
loop_
_entity.id
_entity.type
_entity.pdbx_description
1 polymer ?
#
loop_
_entity_poly.entity_id
_entity_poly.type
_entity_poly.pdbx_seq_one_letter_code
_entity_poly.pdbx_strand_id
1 'polypeptide(L)'
;MALIEEIMEPETAGDPMGKWLNWTRKSTYKLCEELKRQNINISPNTSGKILKHLNYSLKSNRKSISTTTHPDRNPQFEFIGTTVKQFEDSGEV
;
A
#
# COMPACT_ATOMS: atom_id res chain seq x y z
N MET A 1 -13.18 10.97 0.30
CA MET A 1 -12.42 9.89 -0.36
C MET A 1 -10.92 10.00 -0.09
N ALA A 2 -10.39 11.21 0.17
CA ALA A 2 -8.97 11.51 0.43
C ALA A 2 -8.24 10.60 1.44
N LEU A 3 -8.88 10.17 2.54
CA LEU A 3 -8.21 9.35 3.56
C LEU A 3 -7.77 7.96 3.04
N ILE A 4 -8.57 7.36 2.16
CA ILE A 4 -8.21 6.04 1.59
C ILE A 4 -7.06 6.22 0.60
N GLU A 5 -7.05 7.32 -0.14
CA GLU A 5 -5.97 7.67 -1.06
C GLU A 5 -4.67 7.92 -0.30
N GLU A 6 -4.69 8.67 0.81
CA GLU A 6 -3.53 8.92 1.66
C GLU A 6 -2.95 7.64 2.28
N ILE A 7 -3.80 6.74 2.78
CA ILE A 7 -3.34 5.43 3.30
C ILE A 7 -2.75 4.55 2.19
N MET A 8 -3.23 4.73 0.96
CA MET A 8 -2.84 3.93 -0.20
C MET A 8 -1.63 4.49 -0.93
N GLU A 9 -1.37 5.79 -0.89
CA GLU A 9 -0.24 6.47 -1.55
C GLU A 9 1.10 5.77 -1.32
N PRO A 10 1.56 5.50 -0.08
CA PRO A 10 2.84 4.81 0.14
C PRO A 10 2.85 3.34 -0.32
N GLU A 11 1.66 2.76 -0.51
CA GLU A 11 1.48 1.36 -0.90
C GLU A 11 1.12 1.19 -2.37
N THR A 12 0.96 2.31 -3.09
CA THR A 12 0.64 2.36 -4.51
C THR A 12 1.91 2.11 -5.30
N ALA A 13 2.01 0.92 -5.89
CA ALA A 13 2.95 0.65 -6.96
C ALA A 13 2.22 0.83 -8.29
N GLY A 14 2.92 1.21 -9.36
CA GLY A 14 2.29 1.50 -10.65
C GLY A 14 3.33 1.69 -11.75
N ASP A 15 2.87 1.64 -13.00
CA ASP A 15 3.67 1.99 -14.16
C ASP A 15 3.56 3.51 -14.40
N PRO A 16 4.65 4.30 -14.30
CA PRO A 16 4.62 5.74 -14.55
C PRO A 16 4.31 6.10 -16.01
N MET A 17 4.47 5.17 -16.96
CA MET A 17 4.24 5.39 -18.39
C MET A 17 3.01 4.67 -18.96
N GLY A 18 2.34 3.81 -18.18
CA GLY A 18 1.34 2.86 -18.69
C GLY A 18 -0.04 2.98 -18.03
N LYS A 19 -1.01 3.45 -18.81
CA LYS A 19 -2.48 3.41 -18.61
C LYS A 19 -2.99 2.68 -17.33
N TRP A 20 -3.03 3.43 -16.23
CA TRP A 20 -4.01 3.34 -15.13
C TRP A 20 -4.05 2.07 -14.27
N LEU A 21 -3.00 1.24 -14.21
CA LEU A 21 -3.01 0.09 -13.30
C LEU A 21 -2.17 0.33 -12.04
N ASN A 22 -2.79 0.97 -11.06
CA ASN A 22 -2.24 1.06 -9.71
C ASN A 22 -2.45 -0.27 -9.00
N TRP A 23 -1.43 -0.77 -8.30
CA TRP A 23 -1.46 -2.04 -7.60
C TRP A 23 -0.98 -1.85 -6.18
N THR A 24 -1.73 -2.43 -5.24
CA THR A 24 -1.43 -2.32 -3.82
C THR A 24 -0.87 -3.61 -3.26
N ARG A 25 0.09 -3.46 -2.35
CA ARG A 25 0.67 -4.54 -1.56
C ARG A 25 -0.18 -4.88 -0.32
N LYS A 26 -1.12 -4.01 0.09
CA LYS A 26 -2.03 -4.27 1.21
C LYS A 26 -3.21 -5.15 0.80
N SER A 27 -3.57 -6.07 1.69
CA SER A 27 -4.85 -6.76 1.58
C SER A 27 -6.00 -5.85 2.01
N THR A 28 -7.21 -6.16 1.58
CA THR A 28 -8.43 -5.45 2.03
C THR A 28 -8.60 -5.50 3.55
N TYR A 29 -8.15 -6.56 4.21
CA TYR A 29 -8.14 -6.69 5.67
C TYR A 29 -7.19 -5.70 6.34
N LYS A 30 -5.94 -5.59 5.85
CA LYS A 30 -4.98 -4.61 6.38
C LYS A 30 -5.46 -3.18 6.18
N LEU A 31 -6.12 -2.90 5.05
CA LEU A 31 -6.74 -1.60 4.81
C LEU A 31 -7.87 -1.32 5.81
N CYS A 32 -8.71 -2.31 6.12
CA CYS A 32 -9.73 -2.16 7.16
C CYS A 32 -9.13 -1.92 8.55
N GLU A 33 -8.04 -2.59 8.92
CA GLU A 33 -7.36 -2.36 10.19
C GLU A 33 -6.79 -0.94 10.29
N GLU A 34 -6.19 -0.42 9.21
CA GLU A 34 -5.69 0.95 9.17
C GLU A 34 -6.83 1.97 9.27
N LEU A 35 -7.94 1.73 8.56
CA LEU A 35 -9.12 2.59 8.64
C LEU A 35 -9.76 2.55 10.03
N LYS A 36 -9.75 1.39 10.70
CA LYS A 36 -10.18 1.29 12.10
C LYS A 36 -9.32 2.12 13.04
N ARG A 37 -8.01 2.21 12.80
CA ARG A 37 -7.12 3.12 13.58
C ARG A 37 -7.50 4.59 13.38
N GLN A 38 -8.01 4.93 12.19
CA GLN A 38 -8.59 6.24 11.87
C GLN A 38 -10.06 6.38 12.28
N ASN A 39 -10.57 5.49 13.15
CA ASN A 39 -11.94 5.48 13.67
C ASN A 39 -13.04 5.23 12.61
N ILE A 40 -12.68 4.65 11.47
CA ILE A 40 -13.59 4.31 10.37
C ILE A 40 -13.69 2.80 10.24
N ASN A 41 -14.86 2.25 10.56
CA ASN A 41 -15.10 0.81 10.46
C ASN A 41 -15.81 0.47 9.14
N ILE A 42 -15.09 -0.15 8.21
CA ILE A 42 -15.67 -0.65 6.95
C ILE A 42 -15.39 -2.13 6.75
N SER A 43 -16.27 -2.81 6.01
CA SER A 43 -16.08 -4.21 5.67
C SER A 43 -14.99 -4.38 4.59
N PRO A 44 -14.23 -5.50 4.59
CA PRO A 44 -13.25 -5.78 3.54
C PRO A 44 -13.85 -5.78 2.13
N ASN A 45 -15.14 -6.12 2.00
CA ASN A 45 -15.87 -6.07 0.74
C ASN A 45 -16.11 -4.62 0.28
N THR A 46 -16.47 -3.73 1.20
CA THR A 46 -16.61 -2.29 0.93
C THR A 46 -15.27 -1.71 0.51
N SER A 47 -14.18 -2.03 1.22
CA SER A 47 -12.82 -1.63 0.87
C SER A 47 -12.44 -2.09 -0.54
N GLY A 48 -12.73 -3.34 -0.89
CA GLY A 48 -12.48 -3.87 -2.24
C GLY A 48 -13.26 -3.15 -3.34
N LYS A 49 -14.51 -2.75 -3.08
CA LYS A 49 -15.31 -1.94 -4.02
C LYS A 49 -14.72 -0.55 -4.22
N ILE A 50 -14.26 0.09 -3.14
CA ILE A 50 -13.63 1.43 -3.20
C ILE A 50 -12.33 1.35 -3.99
N LEU A 51 -11.48 0.35 -3.72
CA LEU A 51 -10.24 0.15 -4.46
C LEU A 51 -10.48 -0.06 -5.96
N LYS A 52 -11.49 -0.84 -6.34
CA LYS A 52 -11.89 -0.99 -7.74
C LYS A 52 -12.36 0.32 -8.36
N HIS A 53 -13.09 1.14 -7.62
CA HIS A 53 -13.53 2.46 -8.09
C HIS A 53 -12.34 3.41 -8.31
N LEU A 54 -11.32 3.31 -7.47
CA LEU A 54 -10.04 4.03 -7.59
C LEU A 54 -9.09 3.38 -8.62
N ASN A 55 -9.56 2.43 -9.43
CA ASN A 55 -8.80 1.70 -10.45
C ASN A 55 -7.58 0.92 -9.91
N TYR A 56 -7.62 0.52 -8.63
CA TYR A 56 -6.60 -0.33 -8.03
C TYR A 56 -6.84 -1.80 -8.34
N SER A 57 -5.77 -2.48 -8.74
CA SER A 57 -5.71 -3.94 -8.82
C SER A 57 -5.04 -4.51 -7.58
N LEU A 58 -5.74 -5.42 -6.91
CA LEU A 58 -5.17 -6.20 -5.80
C LEU A 58 -4.20 -7.23 -6.40
N LYS A 59 -2.90 -7.08 -6.16
CA LYS A 59 -1.90 -8.06 -6.59
C LYS A 59 -1.12 -8.57 -5.39
N SER A 60 -1.36 -9.83 -5.04
CA SER A 60 -0.52 -10.53 -4.07
C SER A 60 0.69 -11.10 -4.79
N ASN A 61 1.89 -10.63 -4.42
CA ASN A 61 3.13 -11.22 -4.92
C ASN A 61 3.50 -12.42 -4.04
N ARG A 62 3.26 -13.64 -4.52
CA ARG A 62 3.67 -14.87 -3.84
C ARG A 62 5.08 -15.24 -4.29
N LYS A 63 6.08 -14.88 -3.49
CA LYS A 63 7.46 -15.37 -3.71
C LYS A 63 7.50 -16.87 -3.40
N SER A 64 7.93 -17.68 -4.38
CA SER A 64 8.04 -19.14 -4.25
C SER A 64 9.40 -19.61 -3.74
N ILE A 65 10.42 -18.75 -3.78
CA ILE A 65 11.82 -19.11 -3.56
C ILE A 65 12.32 -18.67 -2.18
N SER A 66 11.74 -17.61 -1.60
CA SER A 66 12.11 -17.09 -0.27
C SER A 66 11.07 -17.47 0.78
N THR A 67 11.50 -17.73 2.01
CA THR A 67 10.61 -17.84 3.17
C THR A 67 9.74 -16.58 3.28
N THR A 68 8.42 -16.75 3.12
CA THR A 68 7.43 -15.66 3.11
C THR A 68 7.34 -14.92 4.46
N THR A 69 7.82 -15.56 5.53
CA THR A 69 7.69 -15.09 6.90
C THR A 69 9.07 -14.85 7.50
N HIS A 70 9.65 -13.68 7.23
CA HIS A 70 10.84 -13.20 7.95
C HIS A 70 10.42 -12.02 8.84
N PRO A 71 10.70 -12.06 10.16
CA PRO A 71 10.24 -11.04 11.10
C PRO A 71 10.72 -9.63 10.72
N ASP A 72 11.99 -9.51 10.29
CA ASP A 72 12.59 -8.20 9.99
C ASP A 72 12.31 -7.68 8.57
N ARG A 73 11.60 -8.43 7.73
CA ARG A 73 11.36 -8.01 6.33
C ARG A 73 10.58 -6.71 6.28
N ASN A 74 9.48 -6.62 7.03
CA ASN A 74 8.63 -5.45 7.02
C ASN A 74 9.33 -4.21 7.64
N PRO A 75 9.97 -4.32 8.82
CA PRO A 75 10.79 -3.24 9.38
C PRO A 75 11.85 -2.70 8.42
N GLN A 76 12.52 -3.56 7.64
CA GLN A 76 13.52 -3.11 6.66
C GLN A 76 12.90 -2.25 5.55
N PHE A 77 11.73 -2.64 5.01
CA PHE A 77 11.04 -1.83 3.99
C PHE A 77 10.52 -0.50 4.56
N GLU A 78 10.05 -0.48 5.81
CA GLU A 78 9.63 0.75 6.49
C GLU A 78 10.80 1.71 6.72
N PHE A 79 11.97 1.18 7.11
CA PHE A 79 13.20 1.96 7.23
C PHE A 79 13.58 2.60 5.89
N ILE A 80 13.67 1.79 4.82
CA ILE A 80 13.99 2.29 3.47
C ILE A 80 12.99 3.37 3.03
N GLY A 81 11.68 3.16 3.24
CA GLY A 81 10.66 4.15 2.89
C GLY A 81 10.82 5.46 3.66
N THR A 82 11.18 5.38 4.94
CA THR A 82 11.46 6.57 5.76
C THR A 82 12.69 7.32 5.25
N THR A 83 13.75 6.59 4.90
CA THR A 83 14.98 7.16 4.32
C THR A 83 14.71 7.85 2.99
N VAL A 84 13.96 7.23 2.07
CA VAL A 84 13.59 7.86 0.79
C VAL A 84 12.84 9.18 1.02
N LYS A 85 11.86 9.18 1.92
CA LYS A 85 11.09 10.39 2.24
C LYS A 85 11.98 11.51 2.81
N GLN A 86 13.01 11.16 3.58
CA GLN A 86 13.99 12.13 4.09
C GLN A 86 14.83 12.74 2.96
N PHE A 87 15.26 11.94 1.98
CA PHE A 87 16.02 12.43 0.83
C PHE A 87 15.16 13.30 -0.11
N GLU A 88 13.89 12.97 -0.30
CA GLU A 88 12.96 13.80 -1.08
C GLU A 88 12.72 15.17 -0.43
N ASP A 89 12.63 15.23 0.90
CA ASP A 89 12.45 16.48 1.66
C ASP A 89 13.74 17.34 1.68
N SER A 90 14.92 16.72 1.69
CA SER A 90 16.20 17.44 1.63
C SER A 90 16.56 17.95 0.23
N GLY A 91 15.81 17.57 -0.81
CA GLY A 91 16.03 17.97 -2.20
C GLY A 91 17.25 17.30 -2.85
N GLU A 92 17.77 16.22 -2.26
CA GLU A 92 18.89 15.42 -2.79
C GLU A 92 18.36 14.27 -3.67
N VAL A 93 17.74 14.62 -4.80
CA VAL A 93 17.26 13.66 -5.82
C VAL A 93 17.96 13.84 -7.16
#